data_AF-A0A2V5QPJ6-F1
#
_entry.id   AF-A0A2V5QPJ6-F1
#
_cell.length_a   1.000
_cell.length_b   1.000
_cell.length_c   1.000
_cell.angle_alpha   90.00
_cell.angle_beta   90.00
_cell.angle_gamma   90.00
#
_symmetry.space_group_name_H-M   'P 1'
#
loop_
_entity.id
_entity.type
_entity.pdbx_description
1 polymer ?
#
loop_
_entity_poly.entity_id
_entity_poly.type
_entity_poly.pdbx_seq_one_letter_code
_entity_poly.pdbx_strand_id
1 'polypeptide(L)'
;MAKNPAPAPPTISTHVYEIRPRADKHGIDLFSDVLPYSPLWYAGSTAISNAISFAKFNSGSHDAVIRVYDDTGNVIETEEEAGDFKEF
;
A
#
# COMPACT_ATOMS: atom_id res chain seq x y z
N MET A 1 16.55 -0.35 -30.54
CA MET A 1 16.35 -0.51 -29.07
C MET A 1 15.00 -1.14 -28.85
N ALA A 2 14.94 -2.36 -28.30
CA ALA A 2 13.67 -2.98 -27.95
C ALA A 2 13.08 -2.22 -26.74
N LYS A 3 11.87 -1.70 -26.90
CA LYS A 3 11.07 -1.16 -25.80
C LYS A 3 10.77 -2.34 -24.86
N ASN A 4 11.28 -2.31 -23.64
CA ASN A 4 10.91 -3.30 -22.64
C ASN A 4 9.37 -3.34 -22.56
N PRO A 5 8.73 -4.52 -22.66
CA PRO A 5 7.30 -4.60 -22.54
C PRO A 5 6.90 -4.08 -21.16
N ALA A 6 5.82 -3.29 -21.11
CA ALA A 6 5.23 -2.92 -19.82
C ALA A 6 4.90 -4.21 -19.06
N PRO A 7 5.14 -4.25 -17.73
CA PRO A 7 4.82 -5.43 -16.94
C PRO A 7 3.35 -5.78 -17.14
N ALA A 8 3.07 -7.08 -17.32
CA ALA A 8 1.72 -7.57 -17.48
C ALA A 8 0.86 -7.10 -16.28
N PRO A 9 -0.42 -6.74 -16.48
CA PRO A 9 -1.30 -6.43 -15.37
C PRO A 9 -1.35 -7.65 -14.43
N PRO A 10 -1.15 -7.48 -13.11
CA PRO A 10 -1.07 -8.58 -12.18
C PRO A 10 -2.35 -9.41 -12.23
N THR A 11 -2.20 -10.70 -12.46
CA THR A 11 -3.26 -11.68 -12.53
C THR A 11 -3.85 -11.88 -11.12
N ILE A 12 -4.92 -11.14 -10.78
CA ILE A 12 -5.91 -11.43 -9.73
C ILE A 12 -5.37 -12.10 -8.44
N SER A 13 -4.65 -11.35 -7.59
CA SER A 13 -4.52 -11.58 -6.12
C SER A 13 -3.64 -10.51 -5.43
N THR A 14 -3.35 -9.35 -6.03
CA THR A 14 -2.43 -8.37 -5.42
C THR A 14 -3.21 -7.22 -4.81
N HIS A 15 -3.12 -7.04 -3.49
CA HIS A 15 -3.72 -5.90 -2.79
C HIS A 15 -2.83 -4.67 -2.95
N VAL A 16 -3.42 -3.53 -3.32
CA VAL A 16 -2.69 -2.27 -3.42
C VAL A 16 -3.10 -1.37 -2.26
N TYR A 17 -2.10 -0.91 -1.52
CA TYR A 17 -2.27 0.05 -0.44
C TYR A 17 -1.53 1.35 -0.76
N GLU A 18 -2.18 2.48 -0.53
CA GLU A 18 -1.59 3.80 -0.71
C GLU A 18 -1.62 4.58 0.61
N ILE A 19 -0.45 4.97 1.06
CA ILE A 19 -0.26 5.82 2.24
C ILE A 19 0.01 7.23 1.75
N ARG A 20 -0.91 8.14 2.03
CA ARG A 20 -0.85 9.53 1.55
C ARG A 20 -0.88 10.51 2.73
N PRO A 21 -0.01 11.53 2.74
CA PRO A 21 -0.13 12.64 3.69
C PRO A 21 -1.49 13.32 3.58
N ARG A 22 -2.09 13.65 4.72
CA ARG A 22 -3.36 14.39 4.74
C ARG A 22 -3.13 15.84 4.35
N ALA A 23 -4.13 16.43 3.68
CA ALA A 23 -4.09 17.85 3.29
C ALA A 23 -3.94 18.79 4.51
N ASP A 24 -4.46 18.38 5.67
CA ASP A 24 -4.31 19.14 6.92
C ASP A 24 -2.92 18.98 7.57
N LYS A 25 -2.04 18.12 7.04
CA LYS A 25 -0.71 17.78 7.57
C LYS A 25 -0.71 17.15 8.97
N HIS A 26 -1.84 16.65 9.47
CA HIS A 26 -1.97 16.06 10.81
C HIS A 26 -2.08 14.53 10.77
N GLY A 27 -1.32 13.90 9.86
CA GLY A 27 -1.24 12.45 9.76
C GLY A 27 -1.26 11.99 8.31
N ILE A 28 -1.61 10.72 8.15
CA ILE A 28 -1.70 10.06 6.85
C ILE A 28 -3.05 9.36 6.72
N ASP A 29 -3.48 9.19 5.49
CA ASP A 29 -4.60 8.34 5.12
C ASP A 29 -4.04 7.09 4.44
N LEU A 30 -4.56 5.92 4.83
CA LEU A 30 -4.32 4.64 4.20
C LEU A 30 -5.53 4.28 3.33
N PHE A 31 -5.32 4.26 2.02
CA PHE A 31 -6.31 3.89 1.01
C PHE A 31 -6.02 2.48 0.49
N SER A 32 -7.07 1.74 0.19
CA SER A 32 -6.98 0.51 -0.60
C SER A 32 -8.36 0.16 -1.15
N ASP A 33 -8.40 -0.48 -2.30
CA ASP A 33 -9.61 -1.01 -2.92
C ASP A 33 -10.21 -2.19 -2.14
N VAL A 34 -9.41 -2.85 -1.27
CA VAL A 34 -9.88 -3.94 -0.41
C VAL A 34 -10.43 -3.49 0.93
N LEU A 35 -10.35 -2.19 1.26
CA LEU A 35 -10.93 -1.65 2.49
C LEU A 35 -12.44 -1.42 2.31
N PRO A 36 -13.31 -2.10 3.11
CA PRO A 36 -14.75 -1.93 3.00
C PRO A 36 -15.24 -0.56 3.52
N TYR A 37 -14.36 0.21 4.17
CA TYR A 37 -14.66 1.51 4.76
C TYR A 37 -13.73 2.58 4.19
N SER A 38 -14.12 3.85 4.39
CA SER A 38 -13.31 5.03 4.10
C SER A 38 -11.85 4.88 4.58
N PRO A 39 -10.93 5.68 4.02
CA PRO A 39 -9.50 5.58 4.32
C PRO A 39 -9.24 5.57 5.83
N LEU A 40 -8.33 4.71 6.27
CA LEU A 40 -7.93 4.66 7.66
C LEU A 40 -6.96 5.81 7.96
N TRP A 41 -7.20 6.53 9.06
CA TRP A 41 -6.37 7.64 9.47
C TRP A 41 -5.39 7.21 10.58
N TYR A 42 -4.12 7.56 10.40
CA TYR A 42 -3.10 7.42 11.44
C TYR A 42 -2.44 8.78 11.72
N ALA A 43 -2.15 9.05 12.99
CA ALA A 43 -1.52 10.28 13.46
C ALA A 43 -0.31 10.00 14.36
N GLY A 44 0.54 11.01 14.53
CA GLY A 44 1.76 10.94 15.34
C GLY A 44 2.99 10.49 14.56
N SER A 45 4.12 10.39 15.27
CA SER A 45 5.43 10.10 14.67
C SER A 45 5.56 8.70 14.07
N THR A 46 4.65 7.79 14.40
CA THR A 46 4.63 6.38 13.92
C THR A 46 3.50 6.11 12.93
N ALA A 47 2.85 7.14 12.39
CA ALA A 47 1.68 6.99 11.54
C ALA A 47 1.97 6.15 10.27
N ILE A 48 3.10 6.40 9.60
CA ILE A 48 3.52 5.66 8.41
C ILE A 48 3.78 4.19 8.76
N SER A 49 4.58 3.91 9.80
CA SER A 49 4.90 2.54 10.20
C SER A 49 3.65 1.74 10.62
N ASN A 50 2.67 2.39 11.24
CA ASN A 50 1.42 1.74 11.63
C ASN A 50 0.55 1.39 10.42
N ALA A 51 0.49 2.27 9.41
CA ALA A 51 -0.23 1.98 8.17
C ALA A 51 0.44 0.89 7.33
N ILE A 52 1.77 0.88 7.24
CA ILE A 52 2.52 -0.21 6.59
C ILE A 52 2.22 -1.54 7.30
N SER A 53 2.30 -1.55 8.63
CA SER A 53 2.02 -2.76 9.42
C SER A 53 0.58 -3.25 9.24
N PHE A 54 -0.38 -2.33 9.17
CA PHE A 54 -1.77 -2.68 8.87
C PHE A 54 -1.91 -3.28 7.47
N ALA A 55 -1.31 -2.68 6.45
CA ALA A 55 -1.39 -3.15 5.08
C ALA A 55 -0.82 -4.57 4.93
N LYS A 56 0.34 -4.86 5.54
CA LYS A 56 0.94 -6.20 5.59
C LYS A 56 0.08 -7.21 6.35
N PHE A 57 -0.55 -6.81 7.44
CA PHE A 57 -1.45 -7.69 8.18
C PHE A 57 -2.74 -8.00 7.40
N ASN A 58 -3.30 -6.98 6.75
CA ASN A 58 -4.58 -7.07 6.05
C ASN A 58 -4.46 -7.72 4.66
N SER A 59 -3.27 -7.75 4.05
CA SER A 59 -3.05 -8.54 2.84
C SER A 59 -3.18 -10.04 3.09
N GLY A 60 -2.83 -10.50 4.29
CA GLY A 60 -2.93 -11.90 4.66
C GLY A 60 -2.08 -12.76 3.72
N SER A 61 -2.72 -13.71 3.02
CA SER A 61 -2.06 -14.57 2.03
C SER A 61 -1.98 -13.97 0.62
N HIS A 62 -2.48 -12.76 0.41
CA HIS A 62 -2.41 -12.07 -0.88
C HIS A 62 -1.08 -11.34 -1.00
N ASP A 63 -0.51 -11.32 -2.20
CA ASP A 63 0.58 -10.40 -2.50
C ASP A 63 0.10 -8.96 -2.24
N ALA A 64 0.98 -8.09 -1.78
CA ALA A 64 0.66 -6.70 -1.56
C ALA A 64 1.73 -5.75 -2.08
N VAL A 65 1.26 -4.63 -2.64
CA VAL A 65 2.11 -3.49 -2.98
C VAL A 65 1.66 -2.32 -2.12
N ILE A 66 2.56 -1.83 -1.28
CA ILE A 66 2.32 -0.70 -0.39
C ILE A 66 3.12 0.48 -0.92
N ARG A 67 2.44 1.56 -1.31
CA ARG A 67 3.05 2.78 -1.84
C ARG A 67 2.95 3.90 -0.81
N VAL A 68 4.08 4.49 -0.46
CA VAL A 68 4.12 5.71 0.36
C VAL A 68 4.35 6.90 -0.56
N TYR A 69 3.45 7.87 -0.47
CA TYR A 69 3.53 9.11 -1.23
C TYR A 69 4.06 10.26 -0.36
N ASP A 70 4.77 11.20 -0.98
CA ASP A 70 5.05 12.49 -0.38
C ASP A 70 3.85 13.46 -0.51
N ASP A 71 4.02 14.68 0.00
CA ASP A 71 3.00 15.73 -0.04
C ASP A 71 2.74 16.28 -1.44
N THR A 72 3.65 16.06 -2.39
CA THR A 72 3.50 16.41 -3.80
C THR A 72 2.81 15.31 -4.62
N GLY A 73 2.53 14.15 -3.99
CA GLY A 73 1.89 13.01 -4.63
C GLY A 73 2.85 12.14 -5.44
N ASN A 74 4.16 12.25 -5.20
CA ASN A 74 5.14 11.34 -5.77
C ASN A 74 5.36 10.14 -4.84
N VAL A 75 5.56 8.96 -5.41
CA VAL A 75 5.92 7.76 -4.64
C VAL A 75 7.36 7.90 -4.15
N ILE A 76 7.56 7.84 -2.85
CA ILE A 76 8.89 7.88 -2.21
C ILE A 76 9.35 6.52 -1.71
N GLU A 77 8.43 5.60 -1.48
CA GLU A 77 8.71 4.23 -1.04
C GLU A 77 7.70 3.26 -1.64
N THR A 78 8.17 2.08 -2.02
CA THR A 78 7.31 0.97 -2.46
C THR A 78 7.81 -0.30 -1.80
N GLU A 79 6.93 -0.91 -1.02
CA GLU A 79 7.15 -2.18 -0.35
C GLU A 79 6.32 -3.24 -1.06
N GLU A 80 6.97 -4.29 -1.55
CA GLU A 80 6.32 -5.47 -2.13
C GLU A 80 6.38 -6.60 -1.11
N GLU A 81 5.22 -7.09 -0.68
CA GLU A 81 5.09 -8.21 0.23
C GLU A 81 4.53 -9.40 -0.55
N ALA A 82 5.25 -10.52 -0.56
CA ALA A 82 4.75 -11.76 -1.15
C ALA A 82 3.81 -12.44 -0.16
N GLY A 83 2.62 -12.84 -0.63
CA GLY A 83 1.66 -13.58 0.18
C GLY A 83 2.19 -14.97 0.53
N ASP A 84 2.30 -15.29 1.81
CA ASP A 84 2.75 -16.62 2.25
C ASP A 84 1.56 -17.59 2.23
N PHE A 85 1.21 -18.08 1.03
CA PHE A 85 0.22 -19.15 0.86
C PHE A 85 0.85 -20.49 1.26
N LYS A 86 0.70 -20.88 2.53
CA LYS A 86 0.91 -22.27 2.95
C LYS A 86 -0.36 -23.07 2.73
N GLU A 87 -0.36 -23.94 1.72
CA GLU A 87 -1.31 -25.05 1.63
C GLU A 87 -1.10 -25.97 2.85
N PHE A 88 -2.16 -26.22 3.62
CA PHE A 88 -2.18 -27.16 4.75
C PHE A 88 -2.64 -28.55 4.30
#